data_AF-A0AAV4QP41-F1
#
_entry.id   AF-A0AAV4QP41-F1
#
_cell.length_a   1.000
_cell.length_b   1.000
_cell.length_c   1.000
_cell.angle_alpha   90.00
_cell.angle_beta   90.00
_cell.angle_gamma   90.00
#
_symmetry.space_group_name_H-M   'P 1'
#
loop_
_entity.id
_entity.type
_entity.pdbx_description
1 polymer ?
#
loop_
_entity_poly.entity_id
_entity_poly.type
_entity_poly.pdbx_seq_one_letter_code
_entity_poly.pdbx_strand_id
1 'polypeptide(L)'
;MERFPTTFFFLRQLILDGQWDDVLEFVQPLEGIENFDSKQFHYIVIKHKYIELLCIRSETGIFQNVDVAVEEVVKSLADLEKYCPSKEDYNNLCLLVTLPRLSDHFDYRNWNPSNARVNCFKAVYPLVEKFLPLDKKQNHIQLKATG
;
A
#
# COMPACT_ATOMS: atom_id res chain seq x y z
N MET A 1 16.45 -4.73 25.67
CA MET A 1 15.39 -3.70 25.53
C MET A 1 15.19 -3.50 24.04
N GLU A 2 14.35 -4.34 23.44
CA GLU A 2 14.06 -4.28 22.01
C GLU A 2 13.35 -2.95 21.72
N ARG A 3 14.04 -2.05 21.02
CA ARG A 3 13.37 -0.90 20.41
C ARG A 3 12.56 -1.45 19.25
N PHE A 4 11.27 -1.65 19.46
CA PHE A 4 10.36 -1.79 18.33
C PHE A 4 10.55 -0.55 17.44
N PRO A 5 10.80 -0.70 16.13
CA PRO A 5 10.76 0.43 15.23
C PRO A 5 9.43 1.14 15.43
N THR A 6 9.45 2.48 15.45
CA THR A 6 8.23 3.25 15.64
C THR A 6 7.16 2.72 14.68
N THR A 7 5.92 2.57 15.15
CA THR A 7 4.84 1.91 14.42
C THR A 7 4.69 2.46 12.99
N PHE A 8 5.00 3.75 12.82
CA PHE A 8 5.10 4.42 11.53
C PHE A 8 6.27 3.96 10.63
N PHE A 9 7.48 3.82 11.20
CA PHE A 9 8.63 3.29 10.47
C PHE A 9 8.40 1.85 10.02
N PHE A 10 7.74 1.04 10.87
CA PHE A 10 7.42 -0.33 10.51
C PHE A 10 6.44 -0.40 9.34
N LEU A 11 5.32 0.34 9.39
CA LEU A 11 4.38 0.44 8.25
C LEU A 11 5.07 0.92 6.97
N ARG A 12 5.95 1.94 7.08
CA ARG A 12 6.74 2.42 5.96
C ARG A 12 7.58 1.31 5.34
N GLN A 13 8.24 0.52 6.19
CA GLN A 13 9.12 -0.53 5.76
C GLN A 13 8.36 -1.65 5.05
N LEU A 14 7.22 -2.09 5.60
CA LEU A 14 6.34 -3.07 4.96
C LEU A 14 5.91 -2.63 3.54
N ILE A 15 5.48 -1.37 3.39
CA ILE A 15 5.07 -0.83 2.08
C ILE A 15 6.25 -0.76 1.12
N LEU A 16 7.42 -0.28 1.58
CA LEU A 16 8.61 -0.17 0.74
C LEU A 16 9.17 -1.54 0.32
N ASP A 17 9.01 -2.55 1.15
CA ASP A 17 9.39 -3.92 0.85
C ASP A 17 8.34 -4.63 -0.03
N GLY A 18 7.15 -4.07 -0.18
CA GLY A 18 6.05 -4.64 -0.98
C GLY A 18 5.36 -5.80 -0.29
N GLN A 19 5.44 -5.85 1.04
CA GLN A 19 4.79 -6.85 1.89
C GLN A 19 3.32 -6.48 2.09
N TRP A 20 2.56 -6.47 0.99
CA TRP A 20 1.21 -5.91 0.96
C TRP A 20 0.22 -6.60 1.91
N ASP A 21 0.34 -7.91 2.09
CA ASP A 21 -0.52 -8.66 3.01
C ASP A 21 -0.21 -8.30 4.47
N ASP A 22 1.08 -8.18 4.84
CA ASP A 22 1.49 -7.71 6.16
C ASP A 22 1.05 -6.26 6.43
N VAL A 23 0.99 -5.40 5.39
CA VAL A 23 0.43 -4.04 5.52
C VAL A 23 -1.06 -4.06 5.87
N LEU A 24 -1.83 -4.98 5.27
CA LEU A 24 -3.25 -5.15 5.57
C LEU A 24 -3.45 -5.75 6.96
N GLU A 25 -2.67 -6.76 7.36
CA GLU A 25 -2.72 -7.32 8.71
C GLU A 25 -2.36 -6.28 9.78
N PHE A 26 -1.37 -5.44 9.49
CA PHE A 26 -0.95 -4.36 10.39
C PHE A 26 -2.08 -3.37 10.70
N VAL A 27 -3.01 -3.14 9.75
CA VAL A 27 -4.07 -2.15 9.92
C VAL A 27 -5.31 -2.70 10.63
N GLN A 28 -5.47 -4.03 10.71
CA GLN A 28 -6.63 -4.68 11.33
C GLN A 28 -6.97 -4.16 12.74
N PRO A 29 -5.99 -3.92 13.64
CA PRO A 29 -6.29 -3.37 14.96
C PRO A 29 -6.88 -1.94 14.93
N LEU A 30 -6.65 -1.19 13.86
CA LEU A 30 -7.15 0.19 13.69
C LEU A 30 -8.58 0.23 13.10
N GLU A 31 -9.03 -0.84 12.44
CA GLU A 31 -10.35 -0.91 11.81
C GLU A 31 -11.52 -0.78 12.79
N GLY A 32 -11.30 -1.15 14.06
CA GLY A 32 -12.28 -0.98 15.13
C GLY A 32 -12.35 0.42 15.73
N ILE A 33 -11.48 1.34 15.31
CA ILE A 33 -11.39 2.70 15.87
C ILE A 33 -12.33 3.65 15.11
N GLU A 34 -13.14 4.39 15.86
CA GLU A 34 -14.02 5.41 15.29
C GLU A 34 -13.23 6.47 14.52
N ASN A 35 -13.73 6.86 13.33
CA ASN A 35 -13.11 7.79 12.38
C ASN A 35 -11.89 7.27 11.60
N PHE A 36 -11.46 6.02 11.78
CA PHE A 36 -10.48 5.44 10.88
C PHE A 36 -11.13 5.06 9.54
N ASP A 37 -10.67 5.68 8.44
CA ASP A 37 -11.16 5.37 7.10
C ASP A 37 -10.49 4.08 6.57
N SER A 38 -10.92 2.96 7.13
CA SER A 38 -10.46 1.63 6.74
C SER A 38 -10.70 1.36 5.25
N LYS A 39 -11.85 1.82 4.72
CA LYS A 39 -12.20 1.59 3.32
C LYS A 39 -11.19 2.24 2.37
N GLN A 40 -10.84 3.50 2.63
CA GLN A 40 -9.86 4.22 1.82
C GLN A 40 -8.46 3.63 1.96
N PHE A 41 -8.07 3.22 3.17
CA PHE A 41 -6.78 2.56 3.39
C PHE A 41 -6.65 1.27 2.56
N HIS A 42 -7.64 0.38 2.65
CA HIS A 42 -7.69 -0.86 1.88
C HIS A 42 -7.65 -0.60 0.38
N TYR A 43 -8.46 0.35 -0.10
CA TYR A 43 -8.47 0.70 -1.52
C TYR A 43 -7.07 1.11 -2.01
N ILE A 44 -6.37 1.99 -1.28
CA ILE A 44 -5.04 2.47 -1.67
C ILE A 44 -4.02 1.32 -1.69
N VAL A 45 -3.97 0.50 -0.63
CA VAL A 45 -2.98 -0.58 -0.50
C VAL A 45 -3.22 -1.68 -1.53
N ILE A 46 -4.46 -2.17 -1.65
CA ILE A 46 -4.79 -3.24 -2.59
C ILE A 46 -4.62 -2.75 -4.04
N LYS A 47 -4.90 -1.47 -4.34
CA LYS A 47 -4.67 -0.90 -5.67
C LYS A 47 -3.18 -0.94 -6.04
N HIS A 48 -2.28 -0.59 -5.12
CA HIS A 48 -0.85 -0.65 -5.40
C HIS A 48 -0.36 -2.09 -5.56
N LYS A 49 -0.82 -3.02 -4.71
CA LYS A 49 -0.59 -4.48 -4.87
C LYS A 49 -1.02 -4.95 -6.26
N TYR A 50 -2.25 -4.62 -6.67
CA TYR A 50 -2.82 -5.00 -7.95
C TYR A 50 -2.00 -4.48 -9.14
N ILE A 51 -1.66 -3.18 -9.16
CA ILE A 51 -0.86 -2.60 -10.24
C ILE A 51 0.55 -3.21 -10.30
N GLU A 52 1.17 -3.48 -9.16
CA GLU A 52 2.48 -4.14 -9.10
C GLU A 52 2.42 -5.57 -9.64
N LEU A 53 1.38 -6.34 -9.28
CA LEU A 53 1.13 -7.68 -9.84
C LEU A 53 0.90 -7.65 -11.36
N LEU A 54 0.16 -6.65 -11.88
CA LEU A 54 0.00 -6.46 -13.32
C LEU A 54 1.33 -6.19 -14.02
N CYS A 55 2.20 -5.37 -13.40
CA CYS A 55 3.53 -5.09 -13.93
C CYS A 55 4.38 -6.35 -13.97
N ILE A 56 4.47 -7.08 -12.85
CA ILE A 56 5.18 -8.36 -12.75
C ILE A 56 4.69 -9.31 -13.83
N ARG A 57 3.38 -9.56 -13.93
CA ARG A 57 2.79 -10.43 -14.96
C ARG A 57 3.18 -10.03 -16.38
N SER A 58 3.27 -8.73 -16.67
CA SER A 58 3.65 -8.23 -18.00
C SER A 58 5.15 -8.36 -18.30
N GLU A 59 6.01 -8.30 -17.27
CA GLU A 59 7.47 -8.39 -17.39
C GLU A 59 7.97 -9.85 -17.32
N THR A 60 7.34 -10.68 -16.49
CA THR A 60 7.76 -12.07 -16.22
C THR A 60 7.18 -13.09 -17.19
N GLY A 61 6.53 -12.65 -18.29
CA GLY A 61 5.71 -13.45 -19.22
C GLY A 61 6.35 -14.69 -19.88
N ILE A 62 7.45 -15.23 -19.36
CA ILE A 62 8.21 -16.37 -19.86
C ILE A 62 8.76 -17.30 -18.73
N PHE A 63 8.86 -16.87 -17.46
CA PHE A 63 9.58 -17.64 -16.42
C PHE A 63 8.75 -17.88 -15.14
N GLN A 64 8.04 -19.03 -15.13
CA GLN A 64 7.42 -19.74 -14.00
C GLN A 64 6.16 -19.14 -13.32
N ASN A 65 5.17 -20.02 -13.08
CA ASN A 65 3.93 -19.80 -12.30
C ASN A 65 3.02 -18.65 -12.74
N VAL A 66 2.82 -18.49 -14.06
CA VAL A 66 1.86 -17.52 -14.63
C VAL A 66 0.46 -17.72 -14.05
N ASP A 67 0.03 -18.96 -13.83
CA ASP A 67 -1.29 -19.27 -13.27
C ASP A 67 -1.46 -18.70 -11.85
N VAL A 68 -0.45 -18.84 -10.99
CA VAL A 68 -0.45 -18.29 -9.63
C VAL A 68 -0.51 -16.76 -9.67
N ALA A 69 0.30 -16.12 -10.53
CA ALA A 69 0.29 -14.67 -10.68
C ALA A 69 -1.07 -14.16 -11.21
N VAL A 70 -1.72 -14.90 -12.12
CA VAL A 70 -3.06 -14.59 -12.61
C VAL A 70 -4.10 -14.73 -11.50
N GLU A 71 -4.05 -15.81 -10.72
CA GLU A 71 -4.94 -16.00 -9.57
C GLU A 71 -4.81 -14.85 -8.55
N GLU A 72 -3.58 -14.42 -8.24
CA GLU A 72 -3.35 -13.29 -7.33
C GLU A 72 -3.85 -11.96 -7.88
N VAL A 73 -3.72 -11.72 -9.18
CA VAL A 73 -4.28 -10.53 -9.85
C VAL A 73 -5.81 -10.55 -9.77
N VAL A 74 -6.45 -11.68 -10.07
CA VAL A 74 -7.91 -11.83 -10.03
C VAL A 74 -8.43 -11.66 -8.61
N LYS A 75 -7.74 -12.26 -7.61
CA LYS A 75 -8.08 -12.10 -6.20
C LYS A 75 -7.98 -10.64 -5.77
N SER A 76 -6.88 -9.96 -6.12
CA SER A 76 -6.68 -8.55 -5.79
C SER A 76 -7.74 -7.65 -6.44
N LEU A 77 -8.15 -7.96 -7.68
CA LEU A 77 -9.23 -7.25 -8.36
C LEU A 77 -10.58 -7.46 -7.66
N ALA A 78 -10.92 -8.70 -7.29
CA ALA A 78 -12.15 -9.00 -6.56
C ALA A 78 -12.20 -8.32 -5.17
N ASP A 79 -11.05 -8.21 -4.49
CA ASP A 79 -10.96 -7.45 -3.24
C ASP A 79 -11.15 -5.96 -3.47
N LEU A 80 -10.60 -5.39 -4.55
CA LEU A 80 -10.80 -3.99 -4.91
C LEU A 80 -12.27 -3.61 -5.14
N GLU A 81 -13.10 -4.51 -5.64
CA GLU A 81 -14.54 -4.26 -5.86
C GLU A 81 -15.24 -3.80 -4.56
N LYS A 82 -14.83 -4.36 -3.42
CA LYS A 82 -15.39 -4.05 -2.09
C LYS A 82 -15.03 -2.64 -1.63
N TYR A 83 -13.87 -2.15 -2.03
CA TYR A 83 -13.28 -0.91 -1.51
C TYR A 83 -13.30 0.26 -2.50
N CYS A 84 -13.63 0.02 -3.77
CA CYS A 84 -13.70 1.08 -4.77
C CYS A 84 -14.64 2.22 -4.35
N PRO A 85 -14.24 3.50 -4.59
CA PRO A 85 -15.09 4.64 -4.26
C PRO A 85 -16.27 4.79 -5.25
N SER A 86 -16.10 4.34 -6.49
CA SER A 86 -17.16 4.30 -7.50
C SER A 86 -17.09 3.06 -8.38
N LYS A 87 -18.18 2.79 -9.11
CA LYS A 87 -18.22 1.75 -10.14
C LYS A 87 -17.29 2.06 -11.31
N GLU A 88 -17.09 3.33 -11.63
CA GLU A 88 -16.19 3.77 -12.69
C GLU A 88 -14.73 3.43 -12.36
N ASP A 89 -14.32 3.65 -11.11
CA ASP A 89 -12.98 3.28 -10.64
C ASP A 89 -12.73 1.77 -10.79
N TYR A 90 -13.73 0.95 -10.44
CA TYR A 90 -13.63 -0.50 -10.61
C TYR A 90 -13.55 -0.92 -12.07
N ASN A 91 -14.39 -0.33 -12.93
CA ASN A 91 -14.36 -0.61 -14.38
C ASN A 91 -13.00 -0.25 -14.99
N ASN A 92 -12.38 0.85 -14.57
CA ASN A 92 -11.05 1.24 -15.01
C ASN A 92 -10.00 0.21 -14.58
N LEU A 93 -10.10 -0.34 -13.36
CA LEU A 93 -9.22 -1.43 -12.91
C LEU A 93 -9.42 -2.69 -13.74
N CYS A 94 -10.66 -3.07 -14.06
CA CYS A 94 -10.97 -4.19 -14.94
C CYS A 94 -10.38 -4.00 -16.35
N LEU A 95 -10.41 -2.77 -16.89
CA LEU A 95 -9.78 -2.49 -18.18
C LEU A 95 -8.27 -2.73 -18.13
N LEU A 96 -7.59 -2.31 -17.06
CA LEU A 96 -6.14 -2.51 -16.91
C LEU A 96 -5.74 -3.99 -16.92
N VAL A 97 -6.55 -4.92 -16.39
CA VAL A 97 -6.22 -6.35 -16.42
C VAL A 97 -6.17 -6.91 -17.83
N THR A 98 -6.89 -6.31 -18.77
CA THR A 98 -6.96 -6.75 -20.18
C THR A 98 -5.77 -6.29 -21.02
N LEU A 99 -4.97 -5.35 -20.51
CA LEU A 99 -3.81 -4.84 -21.23
C LEU A 99 -2.68 -5.88 -21.24
N PRO A 100 -1.99 -6.06 -22.38
CA PRO A 100 -0.86 -6.98 -22.45
C PRO A 100 0.35 -6.42 -21.71
N ARG A 101 0.54 -5.10 -21.68
CA ARG A 101 1.54 -4.42 -20.86
C ARG A 101 0.92 -3.26 -20.10
N LEU A 102 1.34 -3.09 -18.85
CA LEU A 102 0.90 -1.97 -18.03
C LEU A 102 1.28 -0.61 -18.66
N SER A 103 2.43 -0.55 -19.33
CA SER A 103 2.94 0.65 -20.01
C SER A 103 2.16 1.07 -21.26
N ASP A 104 1.21 0.25 -21.74
CA ASP A 104 0.29 0.61 -22.82
C ASP A 104 -0.75 1.64 -22.36
N HIS A 105 -0.96 1.76 -21.04
CA HIS A 105 -1.79 2.79 -20.46
C HIS A 105 -0.98 4.07 -20.20
N PHE A 106 -1.52 5.22 -20.62
CA PHE A 106 -0.84 6.52 -20.53
C PHE A 106 -0.33 6.82 -19.11
N ASP A 107 -1.18 6.62 -18.10
CA ASP A 107 -0.83 6.92 -16.69
C ASP A 107 0.28 6.04 -16.12
N TYR A 108 0.52 4.86 -16.71
CA TYR A 108 1.50 3.89 -16.20
C TYR A 108 2.72 3.73 -17.09
N ARG A 109 2.85 4.53 -18.16
CA ARG A 109 3.96 4.46 -19.11
C ARG A 109 5.35 4.55 -18.48
N ASN A 110 5.50 5.38 -17.44
CA ASN A 110 6.75 5.58 -16.70
C ASN A 110 6.66 5.05 -15.26
N TRP A 111 5.73 4.13 -15.01
CA TRP A 111 5.53 3.56 -13.69
C TRP A 111 6.73 2.71 -13.28
N ASN A 112 7.06 2.73 -11.98
CA ASN A 112 8.04 1.83 -11.39
C ASN A 112 7.65 1.53 -9.93
N PRO A 113 7.99 0.34 -9.42
CA PRO A 113 7.57 -0.11 -8.08
C PRO A 113 8.13 0.79 -6.98
N SER A 114 9.37 1.28 -7.11
CA SER A 114 10.01 2.12 -6.08
C SER A 114 9.23 3.41 -5.82
N ASN A 115 8.89 4.16 -6.87
CA ASN A 115 8.10 5.40 -6.74
C ASN A 115 6.66 5.10 -6.34
N ALA A 116 6.07 4.02 -6.85
CA ALA A 116 4.71 3.60 -6.50
C ALA A 116 4.57 3.29 -5.01
N ARG A 117 5.50 2.53 -4.43
CA ARG A 117 5.51 2.20 -2.99
C ARG A 117 5.68 3.46 -2.13
N VAL A 118 6.54 4.40 -2.53
CA VAL A 118 6.67 5.70 -1.84
C VAL A 118 5.36 6.50 -1.91
N ASN A 119 4.68 6.50 -3.06
CA ASN A 119 3.40 7.20 -3.23
C ASN A 119 2.27 6.54 -2.42
N CYS A 120 2.25 5.21 -2.33
CA CYS A 120 1.35 4.47 -1.47
C CYS A 120 1.48 4.94 -0.02
N PHE A 121 2.71 4.96 0.51
CA PHE A 121 2.97 5.42 1.87
C PHE A 121 2.52 6.86 2.11
N LYS A 122 2.80 7.78 1.18
CA LYS A 122 2.34 9.18 1.27
C LYS A 122 0.83 9.29 1.32
N ALA A 123 0.11 8.43 0.59
CA ALA A 123 -1.34 8.43 0.53
C ALA A 123 -1.99 7.83 1.78
N VAL A 124 -1.41 6.77 2.37
CA VAL A 124 -1.96 6.15 3.58
C VAL A 124 -1.54 6.84 4.87
N TYR A 125 -0.40 7.54 4.88
CA TYR A 125 0.11 8.23 6.08
C TYR A 125 -0.94 9.11 6.79
N PRO A 126 -1.63 10.06 6.12
CA PRO A 126 -2.62 10.91 6.78
C PRO A 126 -3.83 10.14 7.33
N LEU A 127 -4.07 8.91 6.86
CA LEU A 127 -5.14 8.04 7.35
C LEU A 127 -4.77 7.37 8.68
N VAL A 128 -3.47 7.11 8.92
CA VAL A 128 -3.00 6.36 10.09
C VAL A 128 -2.29 7.23 11.13
N GLU A 129 -1.77 8.41 10.76
CA GLU A 129 -0.89 9.22 11.62
C GLU A 129 -1.54 9.64 12.95
N LYS A 130 -2.88 9.75 12.98
CA LYS A 130 -3.64 10.15 14.17
C LYS A 130 -3.90 8.98 15.13
N PHE A 131 -3.79 7.75 14.64
CA PHE A 131 -4.08 6.53 15.37
C PHE A 131 -2.81 5.82 15.83
N LEU A 132 -1.70 6.05 15.11
CA LEU A 132 -0.41 5.51 15.48
C LEU A 132 0.30 6.41 16.49
N PRO A 133 0.95 5.84 17.51
CA PRO A 133 1.75 6.62 18.44
C PRO A 133 2.92 7.27 17.69
N LEU A 134 2.83 8.58 17.46
CA LEU A 134 3.99 9.39 17.10
C LEU A 134 4.91 9.42 18.32
N ASP A 135 6.16 9.01 18.14
CA ASP A 135 7.17 9.05 19.19
C ASP A 135 7.39 10.51 19.65
N LYS A 136 6.62 10.97 20.62
CA LYS A 136 6.80 12.28 21.27
C LYS A 136 7.96 12.23 22.24
N LYS A 137 9.17 11.84 21.81
CA LYS A 137 10.42 12.12 22.55
C LYS A 137 11.61 12.36 21.63
N GLN A 138 11.59 13.52 20.97
CA GLN A 138 12.81 14.25 20.67
C GLN A 138 12.65 15.71 21.09
N ASN A 139 12.36 15.97 22.38
CA ASN A 139 12.27 17.34 22.92
C ASN A 139 12.50 17.45 24.45
N HIS A 140 13.41 16.65 25.03
CA HIS A 140 13.97 16.97 26.35
C HIS A 140 15.47 16.68 26.38
N ILE A 141 16.24 17.52 25.70
CA ILE A 141 17.47 18.02 26.32
C ILE A 141 17.17 19.48 26.62
N GLN A 142 16.43 19.67 27.70
CA GLN A 142 16.33 20.97 28.35
C GLN A 142 17.75 21.32 28.77
N LEU A 143 18.24 22.45 28.25
CA LEU A 143 19.25 23.25 28.89
C LEU A 143 19.01 23.25 30.41
N LYS A 144 19.92 22.65 31.16
CA LYS A 144 20.20 23.10 32.52
C LYS A 144 21.52 23.83 32.46
N ALA A 145 21.40 25.15 32.35
CA ALA A 145 22.39 26.04 32.89
C ALA A 145 22.44 25.89 34.43
N THR A 146 23.57 26.32 34.99
CA THR A 146 23.85 26.69 36.38
C THR A 146 24.20 25.59 37.40
N GLY A 147 25.42 25.77 37.93
CA GLY A 147 26.10 25.09 39.02
C GLY A 147 27.56 25.53 38.98
#